data_AF-A0AA36JQM5-F1
#
_entry.id   AF-A0AA36JQM5-F1
#
_cell.length_a   1.000
_cell.length_b   1.000
_cell.length_c   1.000
_cell.angle_alpha   90.00
_cell.angle_beta   90.00
_cell.angle_gamma   90.00
#
_symmetry.space_group_name_H-M   'P 1'
#
loop_
_entity.id
_entity.type
_entity.pdbx_description
1 polymer ?
#
loop_
_entity_poly.entity_id
_entity_poly.type
_entity_poly.pdbx_seq_one_letter_code
_entity_poly.pdbx_strand_id
1 'polypeptide(L)'
;MLRAQKQQMPRIVVQLYTYQTCRALAHLHASGVVHRDIKPQNLLVDASRGHLLKLCDFGSAARLSQGRPALVAYICSRYYRAPELIFGASN
;
A
#
# COMPACT_ATOMS: atom_id res chain seq x y z
N MET A 1 -10.53 -22.62 25.12
CA MET A 1 -9.72 -21.77 24.21
C MET A 1 -10.34 -20.39 24.16
N LEU A 2 -9.75 -19.40 24.82
CA LEU A 2 -10.26 -18.02 24.83
C LEU A 2 -10.06 -17.42 23.44
N ARG A 3 -11.16 -17.12 22.72
CA ARG A 3 -11.11 -16.29 21.52
C ARG A 3 -10.63 -14.91 21.97
N ALA A 4 -9.41 -14.53 21.62
CA ALA A 4 -8.97 -13.15 21.74
C ALA A 4 -10.01 -12.27 21.04
N GLN A 5 -10.67 -11.38 21.79
CA GLN A 5 -11.60 -10.44 21.20
C GLN A 5 -10.88 -9.63 20.14
N LYS A 6 -11.43 -9.58 18.92
CA LYS A 6 -10.96 -8.68 17.86
C LYS A 6 -11.22 -7.25 18.31
N GLN A 7 -10.28 -6.68 19.04
CA GLN A 7 -10.30 -5.26 19.38
C GLN A 7 -10.17 -4.47 18.09
N GLN A 8 -11.16 -3.62 17.81
CA GLN A 8 -11.08 -2.68 16.70
C GLN A 8 -10.00 -1.64 17.00
N MET A 9 -9.25 -1.27 15.98
CA MET A 9 -8.23 -0.23 16.09
C MET A 9 -8.91 1.12 16.41
N PRO A 10 -8.39 1.91 17.38
CA PRO A 10 -8.94 3.23 17.67
C PRO A 10 -8.96 4.12 16.43
N ARG A 11 -10.02 4.91 16.24
CA ARG A 11 -10.20 5.77 15.06
C ARG A 11 -9.01 6.69 14.79
N ILE A 12 -8.40 7.23 15.84
CA ILE A 12 -7.22 8.10 15.72
C ILE A 12 -6.02 7.37 15.12
N VAL A 13 -5.82 6.10 15.47
CA VAL A 13 -4.72 5.28 14.96
C VAL A 13 -4.96 4.95 13.48
N VAL A 14 -6.22 4.68 13.09
CA VAL A 14 -6.59 4.49 11.68
C VAL A 14 -6.26 5.75 10.87
N GLN A 15 -6.71 6.92 11.33
CA GLN A 15 -6.41 8.20 10.66
C GLN A 15 -4.91 8.45 10.54
N LEU A 16 -4.15 8.16 11.60
CA LEU A 16 -2.71 8.36 11.64
C LEU A 16 -1.98 7.46 10.64
N TYR A 17 -2.34 6.17 10.56
CA TYR A 17 -1.74 5.26 9.59
C TYR A 17 -2.16 5.55 8.15
N THR A 18 -3.42 5.94 7.92
CA THR A 18 -3.88 6.38 6.59
C THR A 18 -3.09 7.60 6.13
N TYR A 19 -2.93 8.61 6.99
CA TYR A 19 -2.17 9.82 6.66
C TYR A 19 -0.72 9.49 6.30
N GLN A 20 -0.03 8.70 7.13
CA GLN A 20 1.37 8.32 6.87
C GLN A 20 1.51 7.50 5.58
N THR A 21 0.57 6.59 5.31
CA THR A 21 0.54 5.80 4.06
C THR A 21 0.38 6.71 2.84
N CYS A 22 -0.58 7.63 2.86
CA CYS A 22 -0.78 8.60 1.79
C CYS A 22 0.46 9.50 1.60
N ARG A 23 1.12 9.93 2.68
CA ARG A 23 2.35 10.73 2.62
C ARG A 23 3.51 9.98 1.97
N ALA A 24 3.69 8.70 2.30
CA ALA A 24 4.69 7.84 1.68
C ALA A 24 4.40 7.65 0.18
N LEU A 25 3.14 7.39 -0.18
CA LEU A 25 2.71 7.25 -1.57
C LEU A 25 2.91 8.54 -2.37
N ALA A 26 2.57 9.69 -1.81
CA ALA A 26 2.79 10.99 -2.45
C ALA A 26 4.28 11.22 -2.78
N HIS A 27 5.18 10.84 -1.87
CA HIS A 27 6.62 10.90 -2.11
C HIS A 27 7.07 9.98 -3.25
N LEU A 28 6.58 8.72 -3.28
CA LEU A 28 6.89 7.79 -4.37
C LEU A 28 6.38 8.32 -5.72
N HIS A 29 5.12 8.75 -5.76
CA HIS A 29 4.49 9.22 -6.99
C HIS A 29 5.18 10.48 -7.53
N ALA A 30 5.64 11.39 -6.66
CA ALA A 30 6.44 12.56 -7.06
C ALA A 30 7.76 12.18 -7.74
N SER A 31 8.30 10.98 -7.47
CA SER A 31 9.51 10.45 -8.13
C SER A 31 9.21 9.54 -9.35
N GLY A 32 7.94 9.44 -9.73
CA GLY A 32 7.47 8.56 -10.81
C GLY A 32 7.49 7.07 -10.45
N VAL A 33 7.58 6.72 -9.16
CA VAL A 33 7.57 5.33 -8.66
C VAL A 33 6.17 4.96 -8.20
N VAL A 34 5.69 3.79 -8.62
CA VAL A 34 4.43 3.20 -8.15
C VAL A 34 4.77 1.91 -7.40
N HIS A 35 4.23 1.74 -6.18
CA HIS A 35 4.54 0.58 -5.34
C HIS A 35 3.89 -0.72 -5.82
N ARG A 36 2.65 -0.66 -6.31
CA ARG A 36 1.88 -1.79 -6.87
C ARG A 36 1.66 -2.99 -5.93
N ASP A 37 1.77 -2.83 -4.62
CA ASP A 37 1.38 -3.88 -3.65
C ASP A 37 1.12 -3.30 -2.25
N ILE A 38 0.25 -2.29 -2.18
CA ILE A 38 -0.12 -1.66 -0.91
C ILE A 38 -1.11 -2.56 -0.17
N LYS A 39 -0.70 -3.01 1.01
CA LYS A 39 -1.47 -3.89 1.89
C LYS A 39 -0.92 -3.80 3.32
N PRO A 40 -1.70 -4.15 4.36
CA PRO A 40 -1.26 -4.08 5.75
C PRO A 40 0.06 -4.81 6.03
N GLN A 41 0.35 -5.92 5.33
CA GLN A 41 1.59 -6.68 5.48
C GLN A 41 2.84 -5.88 5.06
N ASN A 42 2.68 -4.86 4.20
CA ASN A 42 3.75 -4.02 3.70
C ASN A 42 3.83 -2.67 4.44
N LEU A 43 3.09 -2.50 5.54
CA LEU A 43 3.10 -1.32 6.39
C LEU A 43 3.75 -1.68 7.73
N LEU A 44 5.04 -1.39 7.87
CA LEU A 44 5.76 -1.60 9.12
C LEU A 44 5.35 -0.52 10.11
N VAL A 45 4.98 -0.94 11.32
CA VAL A 45 4.49 -0.07 12.38
C VAL A 45 5.36 -0.23 13.62
N ASP A 46 5.88 0.89 14.11
CA ASP A 46 6.48 1.00 15.43
C ASP A 46 5.50 1.73 16.35
N ALA A 47 4.68 0.95 17.06
CA ALA A 47 3.70 1.47 18.01
C ALA A 47 4.36 2.07 19.27
N SER A 48 5.55 1.59 19.64
CA SER A 48 6.30 2.08 20.81
C SER A 48 6.90 3.47 20.57
N ARG A 49 7.20 3.78 19.30
CA ARG A 49 7.80 5.05 18.87
C ARG A 49 6.76 5.96 18.23
N GLY A 50 5.68 6.23 18.95
CA GLY A 50 4.68 7.21 18.54
C GLY A 50 3.92 6.81 17.27
N HIS A 51 3.66 5.51 17.07
CA HIS A 51 2.90 5.00 15.92
C HIS A 51 3.54 5.34 14.56
N LEU A 52 4.86 5.26 14.46
CA LEU A 52 5.59 5.51 13.21
C LEU A 52 5.31 4.41 12.19
N LEU A 53 4.90 4.80 10.98
CA LEU A 53 4.65 3.89 9.86
C LEU A 53 5.71 4.06 8.77
N LYS A 54 6.20 2.93 8.25
CA LYS A 54 7.09 2.87 7.08
C LYS A 54 6.56 1.87 6.08
N LEU A 55 6.56 2.27 4.81
CA LEU A 55 6.24 1.38 3.69
C LEU A 55 7.46 0.50 3.37
N CYS A 56 7.23 -0.79 3.13
CA CYS A 56 8.26 -1.75 2.77
C CYS A 56 7.85 -2.62 1.58
N ASP A 57 8.75 -3.48 1.12
CA ASP A 57 8.55 -4.43 0.01
C ASP A 57 8.29 -3.77 -1.36
N PHE A 58 9.37 -3.22 -1.93
CA PHE A 58 9.38 -2.63 -3.27
C PHE A 58 9.60 -3.68 -4.38
N GLY A 59 9.48 -4.99 -4.09
CA GLY A 59 9.72 -6.04 -5.10
C GLY A 59 8.75 -5.97 -6.27
N SER A 60 7.56 -5.42 -6.04
CA SER A 60 6.56 -5.15 -7.09
C SER A 60 6.62 -3.72 -7.63
N ALA A 61 7.47 -2.84 -7.11
CA ALA A 61 7.48 -1.43 -7.51
C ALA A 61 7.99 -1.24 -8.95
N ALA A 62 7.54 -0.19 -9.62
CA ALA A 62 8.01 0.17 -10.96
C ALA A 62 8.01 1.69 -11.17
N ARG A 63 8.86 2.15 -12.10
CA ARG A 63 8.81 3.53 -12.58
C ARG A 63 7.85 3.63 -13.75
N LEU A 64 6.98 4.63 -13.74
CA LEU A 64 6.16 4.97 -14.90
C LEU A 64 7.05 5.71 -15.91
N SER A 65 7.41 5.04 -17.01
CA SER A 65 8.06 5.68 -18.16
C SER A 65 7.02 5.88 -19.27
N GLN A 66 6.95 7.08 -19.86
CA GLN A 66 6.17 7.31 -21.07
C GLN A 66 6.62 6.31 -22.16
N GLY A 67 5.70 5.47 -22.64
CA GLY A 67 5.95 4.53 -23.74
C GLY A 67 6.22 3.07 -23.37
N ARG A 68 6.21 2.66 -22.10
CA ARG A 68 6.13 1.24 -21.73
C ARG A 68 4.74 0.92 -21.17
N PRO A 69 4.06 -0.14 -21.63
CA PRO A 69 2.82 -0.57 -21.00
C PRO A 69 3.11 -0.84 -19.52
N ALA A 70 2.45 -0.07 -18.64
CA ALA A 70 2.67 -0.16 -17.20
C ALA A 70 2.13 -1.47 -16.58
N LEU A 71 1.42 -2.29 -17.37
CA LEU A 71 0.58 -3.35 -16.86
C LEU A 71 1.14 -4.75 -17.14
N VAL A 72 1.72 -5.32 -16.10
CA VAL A 72 1.49 -6.75 -15.86
C VAL A 72 0.20 -6.80 -15.03
N ALA A 73 -0.95 -7.08 -15.64
CA ALA A 73 -2.25 -7.09 -14.95
C ALA A 73 -2.29 -8.06 -13.74
N TYR A 74 -1.35 -9.01 -13.68
CA TYR A 74 -1.21 -9.98 -12.59
C TYR A 74 -0.26 -9.52 -11.47
N ILE A 75 -0.26 -8.24 -11.13
CA ILE A 75 0.45 -7.70 -9.95
C ILE A 75 -0.59 -7.23 -8.90
N CYS A 76 -0.12 -6.84 -7.71
CA CYS A 76 -0.92 -6.56 -6.52
C CYS A 76 -1.57 -7.80 -5.86
N SER A 77 -1.63 -7.78 -4.53
CA SER A 77 -2.34 -8.77 -3.73
C SER A 77 -3.86 -8.72 -3.97
N ARG A 78 -4.50 -9.90 -4.11
CA ARG A 78 -5.90 -10.07 -4.60
C ARG A 78 -6.92 -9.12 -3.98
N TYR A 79 -6.95 -8.96 -2.66
CA TYR A 79 -7.97 -8.13 -1.97
C TYR A 79 -7.71 -6.62 -2.03
N TYR A 80 -6.52 -6.20 -2.44
CA TYR A 80 -6.09 -4.80 -2.49
C TYR A 80 -5.94 -4.32 -3.94
N ARG A 81 -6.38 -5.13 -4.91
CA ARG A 81 -6.24 -4.85 -6.33
C ARG A 81 -7.34 -3.91 -6.79
N ALA A 82 -6.95 -2.85 -7.47
CA ALA A 82 -7.86 -1.90 -8.09
C ALA A 82 -8.59 -2.54 -9.30
N PRO A 83 -9.84 -2.15 -9.60
CA PRO A 83 -10.68 -2.81 -10.61
C PRO A 83 -10.06 -2.80 -12.02
N GLU A 84 -9.40 -1.73 -12.42
CA GLU A 84 -8.72 -1.60 -13.71
C GLU A 84 -7.65 -2.68 -13.92
N LEU A 85 -7.01 -3.15 -12.85
CA LEU A 85 -6.05 -4.25 -12.89
C LEU A 85 -6.74 -5.61 -12.99
N ILE A 86 -7.97 -5.75 -12.47
CA ILE A 86 -8.77 -6.97 -12.59
C ILE A 86 -9.28 -7.11 -14.03
N PHE A 87 -9.71 -6.00 -14.63
CA PHE A 87 -10.25 -5.97 -16.00
C PHE A 87 -9.17 -5.84 -17.09
N GLY A 88 -7.89 -5.81 -16.72
CA GLY A 88 -6.78 -5.80 -17.68
C GLY A 88 -6.67 -4.50 -18.50
N ALA A 89 -6.98 -3.36 -17.89
CA ALA A 89 -6.96 -2.06 -18.56
C ALA A 89 -5.59 -1.77 -19.18
N SER A 90 -5.52 -1.65 -20.50
CA SER A 90 -4.30 -1.26 -21.21
C SER A 90 -4.37 0.24 -21.47
N ASN A 91 -3.50 1.03 -20.83
CA ASN A 91 -3.32 2.46 -21.17
C ASN A 91 -2.70 2.60 -22.56
#